data_AF-A0A7T6Z019-F1
#
_entry.id   AF-A0A7T6Z019-F1
#
_cell.length_a   1.000
_cell.length_b   1.000
_cell.length_c   1.000
_cell.angle_alpha   90.00
_cell.angle_beta   90.00
_cell.angle_gamma   90.00
#
_symmetry.space_group_name_H-M   'P 1'
#
loop_
_entity.id
_entity.type
_entity.pdbx_description
1 polymer ?
#
loop_
_entity_poly.entity_id
_entity_poly.type
_entity_poly.pdbx_seq_one_letter_code
_entity_poly.pdbx_strand_id
1 'polypeptide(L)'
;MFFGYRTLKTAVGAGISLLIAQWLQLDFFASAAIITVLCITVTKKGSISKAWELFIASCVGLIYSAVIFETIGYHPLSIAILLLVFIPTLQKIKALKGVITSIVIISHVYSVGEITAGTLFNEFLLILIGVTVGLIMNIYMPSIDEDLYQDQLNLEEQFSRIWKEYARYLRDHRVDWDGREITRASKLIEDGKSKALRSMDNHFLRHDNYFYHYFEMRGSQFAIIERILPFVSSLDKVDEGKIMANFMDGLSSAVQPGNTASYYLEELSEIRGAFKQHPLPETRVEFETRASLFYILHELEQYLLIKDMFKPDRQRTLDLKRKKRARTLRKREKRNQ
;
A
#
# COMPACT_ATOMS: atom_id res chain seq x y z
N MET A 1 -22.68 8.32 -10.50
CA MET A 1 -21.29 8.49 -10.97
C MET A 1 -20.51 9.18 -9.85
N PHE A 2 -19.84 8.42 -8.97
CA PHE A 2 -19.05 9.04 -7.90
C PHE A 2 -17.72 9.48 -8.48
N PHE A 3 -17.53 10.79 -8.66
CA PHE A 3 -16.24 11.35 -9.03
C PHE A 3 -15.24 11.03 -7.92
N GLY A 4 -14.21 10.24 -8.25
CA GLY A 4 -13.16 9.92 -7.28
C GLY A 4 -12.46 11.20 -6.81
N TYR A 5 -11.97 11.20 -5.56
CA TYR A 5 -11.26 12.33 -4.95
C TYR A 5 -10.17 12.94 -5.86
N ARG A 6 -9.50 12.10 -6.65
CA ARG A 6 -8.52 12.51 -7.66
C ARG A 6 -9.11 13.45 -8.72
N THR A 7 -10.24 13.07 -9.29
CA THR A 7 -10.91 13.86 -10.34
C THR A 7 -11.33 15.22 -9.80
N LEU A 8 -11.84 15.25 -8.56
CA LEU A 8 -12.22 16.49 -7.90
C LEU A 8 -11.01 17.42 -7.70
N LYS A 9 -9.90 16.92 -7.12
CA LYS A 9 -8.70 17.77 -6.93
C LYS A 9 -8.10 18.23 -8.27
N THR A 10 -8.19 17.41 -9.32
CA THR A 10 -7.74 17.78 -10.66
C THR A 10 -8.58 18.92 -11.24
N ALA A 11 -9.90 18.80 -11.20
CA ALA A 11 -10.80 19.84 -11.71
C ALA A 11 -10.65 21.15 -10.93
N VAL A 12 -10.62 21.07 -9.59
CA VAL A 12 -10.45 22.25 -8.72
C VAL A 12 -9.09 22.90 -8.92
N GLY A 13 -8.00 22.11 -8.96
CA GLY A 13 -6.65 22.63 -9.19
C GLY A 13 -6.52 23.33 -10.54
N ALA A 14 -7.00 22.69 -11.61
CA ALA A 14 -6.99 23.29 -12.95
C ALA A 14 -7.76 24.62 -12.97
N GLY A 15 -8.98 24.64 -12.40
CA GLY A 15 -9.78 25.86 -12.29
C GLY A 15 -9.07 26.98 -11.52
N ILE A 16 -8.49 26.67 -10.35
CA ILE A 16 -7.75 27.65 -9.54
C ILE A 16 -6.55 28.21 -10.32
N SER A 17 -5.74 27.35 -10.96
CA SER A 17 -4.57 27.81 -11.71
C SER A 17 -4.93 28.70 -12.90
N LEU A 18 -6.03 28.37 -13.60
CA LEU A 18 -6.55 29.15 -14.71
C LEU A 18 -7.04 30.52 -14.22
N LEU A 19 -7.80 30.56 -13.13
CA LEU A 19 -8.29 31.80 -12.53
C LEU A 19 -7.13 32.71 -12.08
N ILE A 20 -6.09 32.15 -11.46
CA ILE A 20 -4.91 32.92 -11.04
C ILE A 20 -4.19 33.49 -12.27
N ALA A 21 -3.97 32.68 -13.32
CA ALA A 21 -3.30 33.14 -14.54
C ALA A 21 -4.11 34.22 -15.27
N GLN A 22 -5.44 34.09 -15.33
CA GLN A 22 -6.33 35.11 -15.90
C GLN A 22 -6.32 36.40 -15.09
N TRP A 23 -6.33 36.30 -13.75
CA TRP A 23 -6.31 37.47 -12.87
C TRP A 23 -5.01 38.27 -13.00
N LEU A 24 -3.89 37.58 -13.24
CA LEU A 24 -2.59 38.18 -13.54
C LEU A 24 -2.44 38.61 -15.00
N GLN A 25 -3.47 38.47 -15.83
CA GLN A 25 -3.49 38.84 -17.25
C GLN A 25 -2.37 38.19 -18.07
N LEU A 26 -2.04 36.93 -17.75
CA LEU A 26 -1.04 36.17 -18.48
C LEU A 26 -1.58 35.68 -19.83
N ASP A 27 -0.75 35.76 -20.86
CA ASP A 27 -1.02 35.13 -22.14
C ASP A 27 -1.03 33.60 -21.98
N PHE A 28 -1.80 32.90 -22.81
CA PHE A 28 -1.92 31.44 -22.76
C PHE A 28 -2.28 30.87 -21.37
N PHE A 29 -3.09 31.59 -20.59
CA PHE A 29 -3.52 31.19 -19.23
C PHE A 29 -4.06 29.75 -19.11
N ALA A 30 -4.62 29.19 -20.20
CA ALA A 30 -5.07 27.79 -20.25
C ALA A 30 -3.94 26.78 -19.94
N SER A 31 -2.69 27.13 -20.22
CA SER A 31 -1.55 26.26 -19.99
C SER A 31 -1.17 26.11 -18.53
N ALA A 32 -1.48 27.10 -17.67
CA ALA A 32 -1.37 26.93 -16.21
C ALA A 32 -2.28 25.79 -15.72
N ALA A 33 -3.48 25.66 -16.28
CA ALA A 33 -4.38 24.53 -16.02
C ALA A 33 -3.80 23.20 -16.51
N ILE A 34 -3.27 23.15 -17.74
CA ILE A 34 -2.66 21.93 -18.30
C ILE A 34 -1.48 21.46 -17.42
N ILE A 35 -0.59 22.38 -17.03
CA ILE A 35 0.55 22.08 -16.17
C ILE A 35 0.08 21.57 -14.80
N THR A 36 -0.95 22.19 -14.22
CA THR A 36 -1.54 21.73 -12.95
C THR A 36 -2.07 20.31 -13.05
N VAL A 37 -2.84 20.00 -14.11
CA VAL A 37 -3.38 18.65 -14.34
C VAL A 37 -2.25 17.62 -14.47
N LEU A 38 -1.21 17.95 -15.23
CA LEU A 38 -0.05 17.08 -15.41
C LEU A 38 0.75 16.93 -14.11
N CYS A 39 0.80 17.94 -13.25
CA CYS A 39 1.47 17.87 -11.95
C CYS A 39 0.71 17.03 -10.91
N ILE A 40 -0.59 16.81 -11.08
CA ILE A 40 -1.40 16.05 -10.11
C ILE A 40 -1.12 14.55 -10.18
N THR A 41 -0.58 13.98 -9.08
CA THR A 41 -0.21 12.57 -8.96
C THR A 41 -0.94 11.87 -7.81
N VAL A 42 -0.64 10.59 -7.62
CA VAL A 42 -1.26 9.72 -6.60
C VAL A 42 -0.54 9.81 -5.25
N THR A 43 0.71 10.25 -5.19
CA THR A 43 1.47 10.29 -3.92
C THR A 43 2.14 11.64 -3.69
N LYS A 44 2.31 12.04 -2.43
CA LYS A 44 2.97 13.32 -2.09
C LYS A 44 4.41 13.36 -2.59
N LYS A 45 5.18 12.29 -2.32
CA LYS A 45 6.57 12.17 -2.79
C LYS A 45 6.66 12.18 -4.32
N GLY A 46 5.79 11.44 -5.00
CA GLY A 46 5.70 11.43 -6.46
C GLY A 46 5.32 12.79 -7.03
N SER A 47 4.47 13.55 -6.34
CA SER A 47 4.11 14.92 -6.73
C SER A 47 5.32 15.85 -6.74
N ILE A 48 6.16 15.82 -5.70
CA ILE A 48 7.32 16.71 -5.61
C ILE A 48 8.33 16.38 -6.69
N SER A 49 8.66 15.09 -6.87
CA SER A 49 9.55 14.64 -7.95
C SER A 49 9.04 15.07 -9.31
N LYS A 50 7.73 14.89 -9.57
CA LYS A 50 7.14 15.25 -10.85
C LYS A 50 7.12 16.76 -11.07
N ALA A 51 6.73 17.54 -10.06
CA ALA A 51 6.78 19.00 -10.10
C ALA A 51 8.19 19.50 -10.46
N TRP A 52 9.22 18.92 -9.85
CA TRP A 52 10.61 19.27 -10.11
C TRP A 52 11.04 18.93 -11.55
N GLU A 53 10.70 17.74 -12.04
CA GLU A 53 10.96 17.33 -13.43
C GLU A 53 10.26 18.26 -14.43
N LEU A 54 9.00 18.63 -14.18
CA LEU A 54 8.23 19.55 -15.04
C LEU A 54 8.80 20.97 -15.04
N PHE A 55 9.17 21.48 -13.86
CA PHE A 55 9.74 22.81 -13.69
C PHE A 55 11.07 22.92 -14.45
N ILE A 56 12.01 22.01 -14.18
CA ILE A 56 13.33 22.00 -14.85
C ILE A 56 13.15 21.83 -16.36
N ALA A 57 12.36 20.86 -16.80
CA ALA A 57 12.19 20.60 -18.23
C ALA A 57 11.63 21.84 -18.95
N SER A 58 10.65 22.52 -18.35
CA SER A 58 10.04 23.71 -18.94
C SER A 58 11.02 24.90 -18.97
N CYS A 59 11.82 25.10 -17.92
CA CYS A 59 12.89 26.10 -17.93
C CYS A 59 13.96 25.81 -19.00
N VAL A 60 14.38 24.55 -19.14
CA VAL A 60 15.32 24.13 -20.20
C VAL A 60 14.68 24.36 -21.57
N GLY A 61 13.39 24.03 -21.74
CA GLY A 61 12.63 24.29 -22.96
C GLY A 61 12.64 25.77 -23.34
N LEU A 62 12.42 26.66 -22.37
CA LEU A 62 12.50 28.11 -22.59
C LEU A 62 13.89 28.57 -23.05
N ILE A 63 14.96 28.06 -22.43
CA ILE A 63 16.34 28.38 -22.82
C ILE A 63 16.62 27.90 -24.26
N TYR A 64 16.19 26.69 -24.60
CA TYR A 64 16.35 26.15 -25.95
C TYR A 64 15.55 26.93 -26.99
N SER A 65 14.30 27.30 -26.67
CA SER A 65 13.49 28.19 -27.51
C SER A 65 14.20 29.52 -27.74
N ALA A 66 14.72 30.13 -26.67
CA ALA A 66 15.44 31.40 -26.75
C ALA A 66 16.64 31.33 -27.71
N VAL A 67 17.47 30.28 -27.59
CA VAL A 67 18.65 30.13 -28.43
C VAL A 67 18.29 29.79 -29.88
N ILE A 68 17.40 28.82 -30.10
CA ILE A 68 17.13 28.30 -31.44
C ILE A 68 16.25 29.25 -32.26
N PHE A 69 15.22 29.86 -31.67
CA PHE A 69 14.36 30.76 -32.43
C PHE A 69 15.05 32.08 -32.76
N GLU A 70 15.95 32.60 -31.91
CA GLU A 70 16.75 33.79 -32.25
C GLU A 70 17.82 33.51 -33.31
N THR A 71 18.35 32.28 -33.39
CA THR A 71 19.42 31.94 -34.36
C THR A 71 18.90 31.43 -35.70
N ILE A 72 17.86 30.59 -35.68
CA ILE A 72 17.30 29.95 -36.89
C ILE A 72 16.05 30.69 -37.36
N GLY A 73 15.26 31.27 -36.45
CA GLY A 73 13.99 31.93 -36.75
C GLY A 73 12.76 31.07 -36.43
N TYR A 74 11.57 31.64 -36.65
CA TYR A 74 10.27 31.08 -36.25
C TYR A 74 9.60 30.33 -37.39
N HIS A 75 10.10 29.14 -37.73
CA HIS A 75 9.50 28.27 -38.74
C HIS A 75 9.48 26.80 -38.29
N PRO A 76 8.67 25.93 -38.91
CA PRO A 76 8.45 24.56 -38.43
C PRO A 76 9.73 23.70 -38.28
N LEU A 77 10.73 23.92 -39.15
CA LEU A 77 12.00 23.19 -39.05
C LEU A 77 12.78 23.55 -37.77
N SER A 78 12.67 24.77 -37.26
CA SER A 78 13.27 25.18 -36.00
C SER A 78 12.75 24.36 -34.82
N ILE A 79 11.43 24.08 -34.79
CA ILE A 79 10.83 23.21 -33.75
C ILE A 79 11.39 21.79 -33.86
N ALA A 80 11.49 21.23 -35.07
CA ALA A 80 12.00 19.88 -35.27
C ALA A 80 13.46 19.76 -34.78
N ILE A 81 14.32 20.71 -35.13
CA ILE A 81 15.71 20.78 -34.67
C ILE A 81 15.76 20.95 -33.14
N LEU A 82 14.93 21.85 -32.60
CA LEU A 82 14.85 22.07 -31.16
C LEU A 82 14.51 20.78 -30.43
N LEU A 83 13.45 20.06 -30.82
CA LEU A 83 13.04 18.82 -30.18
C LEU A 83 14.09 17.72 -30.30
N LEU A 84 14.80 17.65 -31.43
CA LEU A 84 15.87 16.68 -31.67
C LEU A 84 17.01 16.84 -30.66
N VAL A 85 17.37 18.07 -30.28
CA VAL A 85 18.43 18.32 -29.29
C VAL A 85 17.87 18.33 -27.86
N PHE A 86 16.67 18.86 -27.67
CA PHE A 86 16.03 19.03 -26.37
C PHE A 86 15.69 17.69 -25.69
N ILE A 87 15.10 16.73 -26.42
CA ILE A 87 14.67 15.45 -25.83
C ILE A 87 15.87 14.65 -25.27
N PRO A 88 17.00 14.47 -26.00
CA PRO A 88 18.20 13.86 -25.44
C PRO A 88 18.76 14.60 -24.21
N THR A 89 18.69 15.93 -24.19
CA THR A 89 19.09 16.72 -23.02
C THR A 89 18.22 16.40 -21.81
N LEU A 90 16.89 16.31 -21.97
CA LEU A 90 15.98 15.91 -20.88
C LEU A 90 16.25 14.50 -20.36
N GLN A 91 16.65 13.56 -21.24
CA GLN A 91 17.05 12.22 -20.82
C GLN A 91 18.29 12.26 -19.93
N LYS A 92 19.32 13.05 -20.31
CA LYS A 92 20.56 13.18 -19.53
C LYS A 92 20.32 13.76 -18.13
N ILE A 93 19.43 14.74 -18.00
CA ILE A 93 19.11 15.37 -16.71
C ILE A 93 17.97 14.69 -15.94
N LYS A 94 17.47 13.53 -16.43
CA LYS A 94 16.39 12.76 -15.82
C LYS A 94 15.06 13.52 -15.64
N ALA A 95 14.74 14.44 -16.56
CA ALA A 95 13.52 15.25 -16.54
C ALA A 95 12.56 14.93 -17.71
N LEU A 96 12.64 13.70 -18.26
CA LEU A 96 11.88 13.29 -19.44
C LEU A 96 10.35 13.38 -19.26
N LYS A 97 9.83 13.28 -18.02
CA LYS A 97 8.39 13.42 -17.77
C LYS A 97 7.86 14.83 -18.06
N GLY A 98 8.74 15.83 -18.15
CA GLY A 98 8.39 17.21 -18.49
C GLY A 98 8.35 17.52 -19.99
N VAL A 99 8.66 16.57 -20.89
CA VAL A 99 8.66 16.81 -22.35
C VAL A 99 7.34 17.44 -22.82
N ILE A 100 6.20 16.88 -22.39
CA ILE A 100 4.87 17.33 -22.84
C ILE A 100 4.63 18.78 -22.42
N THR A 101 4.92 19.14 -21.16
CA THR A 101 4.75 20.52 -20.68
C THR A 101 5.67 21.48 -21.42
N SER A 102 6.91 21.07 -21.67
CA SER A 102 7.86 21.91 -22.40
C SER A 102 7.45 22.15 -23.83
N ILE A 103 6.88 21.16 -24.53
CA ILE A 103 6.36 21.34 -25.90
C ILE A 103 5.27 22.40 -25.94
N VAL A 104 4.37 22.44 -24.94
CA VAL A 104 3.34 23.47 -24.83
C VAL A 104 3.96 24.86 -24.71
N ILE A 105 4.94 25.02 -23.81
CA ILE A 105 5.67 26.28 -23.60
C ILE A 105 6.44 26.71 -24.87
N ILE A 106 7.15 25.78 -25.51
CA ILE A 106 7.86 26.01 -26.78
C ILE A 106 6.87 26.48 -27.86
N SER A 107 5.68 25.90 -27.90
CA SER A 107 4.63 26.27 -28.86
C SER A 107 4.09 27.67 -28.63
N HIS A 108 4.01 28.16 -27.39
CA HIS A 108 3.61 29.55 -27.13
C HIS A 108 4.65 30.52 -27.66
N VAL A 109 5.93 30.30 -27.32
CA VAL A 109 7.03 31.15 -27.79
C VAL A 109 7.08 31.16 -29.32
N TYR A 110 6.89 30.00 -29.96
CA TYR A 110 6.76 29.90 -31.40
C TYR A 110 5.58 30.70 -31.95
N SER A 111 4.41 30.62 -31.29
CA SER A 111 3.18 31.30 -31.74
C SER A 111 3.23 32.82 -31.59
N VAL A 112 3.97 33.33 -30.58
CA VAL A 112 4.16 34.77 -30.40
C VAL A 112 5.08 35.34 -31.48
N GLY A 113 6.06 34.54 -31.95
CA GLY A 113 6.94 34.94 -33.05
C GLY A 113 8.06 35.91 -32.64
N GLU A 114 8.16 36.25 -31.36
CA GLU A 114 9.23 37.07 -30.79
C GLU A 114 9.54 36.67 -29.34
N ILE A 115 10.82 36.79 -28.96
CA ILE A 115 11.28 36.53 -27.60
C ILE A 115 11.67 37.87 -26.97
N THR A 116 10.90 38.28 -25.97
CA THR A 116 11.17 39.46 -25.15
C THR A 116 11.30 39.03 -23.69
N ALA A 117 11.86 39.90 -22.84
CA ALA A 117 11.86 39.65 -21.41
C ALA A 117 10.44 39.43 -20.86
N GLY A 118 9.44 40.10 -21.45
CA GLY A 118 8.03 39.93 -21.10
C GLY A 118 7.49 38.55 -21.45
N THR A 119 7.78 38.03 -22.65
CA THR A 119 7.30 36.69 -23.06
C THR A 119 7.94 35.59 -22.22
N LEU A 120 9.24 35.68 -21.93
CA LEU A 120 9.92 34.74 -21.04
C LEU A 120 9.37 34.79 -19.60
N PHE A 121 9.07 35.99 -19.10
CA PHE A 121 8.48 36.16 -17.78
C PHE A 121 7.05 35.61 -17.71
N ASN A 122 6.25 35.81 -18.77
CA ASN A 122 4.91 35.23 -18.89
C ASN A 122 4.94 33.70 -18.76
N GLU A 123 5.78 33.05 -19.58
CA GLU A 123 5.90 31.58 -19.56
C GLU A 123 6.41 31.05 -18.22
N PHE A 124 7.39 31.75 -17.63
CA PHE A 124 7.89 31.40 -16.31
C PHE A 124 6.78 31.46 -15.24
N LEU A 125 5.93 32.48 -15.26
CA LEU A 125 4.80 32.60 -14.34
C LEU A 125 3.75 31.50 -14.56
N LEU A 126 3.43 31.15 -15.82
CA LEU A 126 2.51 30.04 -16.11
C LEU A 126 3.01 28.72 -15.51
N ILE A 127 4.31 28.43 -15.67
CA ILE A 127 4.96 27.25 -15.09
C ILE A 127 4.87 27.30 -13.57
N LEU A 128 5.23 28.44 -12.96
CA LEU A 128 5.24 28.61 -11.52
C LEU A 128 3.84 28.42 -10.91
N ILE A 129 2.80 29.04 -11.51
CA ILE A 129 1.41 28.90 -11.07
C ILE A 129 0.96 27.44 -11.18
N GLY A 130 1.17 26.82 -12.34
CA GLY A 130 0.72 25.45 -12.59
C GLY A 130 1.36 24.42 -11.66
N VAL A 131 2.68 24.52 -11.47
CA VAL A 131 3.43 23.65 -10.55
C VAL A 131 3.02 23.89 -9.10
N THR A 132 2.90 25.15 -8.67
CA THR A 132 2.57 25.50 -7.29
C THR A 132 1.16 25.04 -6.91
N VAL A 133 0.17 25.33 -7.75
CA VAL A 133 -1.21 24.88 -7.51
C VAL A 133 -1.28 23.35 -7.53
N GLY A 134 -0.60 22.70 -8.47
CA GLY A 134 -0.53 21.23 -8.53
C GLY A 134 0.06 20.59 -7.27
N LEU A 135 1.11 21.20 -6.71
CA LEU A 135 1.72 20.79 -5.44
C LEU A 135 0.76 20.97 -4.27
N ILE A 136 0.13 22.14 -4.14
CA ILE A 136 -0.85 22.43 -3.07
C ILE A 136 -1.98 21.41 -3.08
N MET A 137 -2.53 21.10 -4.27
CA MET A 137 -3.61 20.12 -4.42
C MET A 137 -3.19 18.69 -4.08
N ASN A 138 -1.89 18.35 -4.14
CA ASN A 138 -1.39 17.03 -3.75
C ASN A 138 -0.98 16.93 -2.28
N ILE A 139 -0.73 18.05 -1.58
CA ILE A 139 -0.43 18.04 -0.14
C ILE A 139 -1.63 17.57 0.68
N TYR A 140 -2.85 17.93 0.25
CA TYR A 140 -4.09 17.51 0.87
C TYR A 140 -4.43 16.06 0.47
N MET A 141 -3.75 15.09 1.10
CA MET A 141 -4.06 13.67 0.96
C MET A 141 -4.53 13.12 2.31
N PRO A 142 -5.79 12.62 2.39
CA PRO A 142 -6.30 12.05 3.63
C PRO A 142 -5.51 10.79 4.01
N SER A 143 -5.30 10.56 5.30
CA SER A 143 -4.62 9.38 5.80
C SER A 143 -5.43 8.13 5.50
N ILE A 144 -4.82 7.11 4.90
CA ILE A 144 -5.45 5.80 4.64
C ILE A 144 -5.35 4.84 5.83
N ASP A 145 -4.87 5.34 6.97
CA ASP A 145 -4.69 4.56 8.20
C ASP A 145 -5.99 3.90 8.65
N GLU A 146 -7.14 4.56 8.51
CA GLU A 146 -8.44 3.97 8.88
C GLU A 146 -8.75 2.71 8.07
N ASP A 147 -8.55 2.76 6.76
CA ASP A 147 -8.75 1.62 5.86
C ASP A 147 -7.79 0.48 6.22
N LEU A 148 -6.51 0.82 6.47
CA LEU A 148 -5.51 -0.17 6.89
C LEU A 148 -5.88 -0.83 8.23
N TYR A 149 -6.40 -0.07 9.20
CA TYR A 149 -6.90 -0.65 10.45
C TYR A 149 -8.11 -1.58 10.23
N GLN A 150 -9.02 -1.24 9.31
CA GLN A 150 -10.14 -2.13 8.97
C GLN A 150 -9.65 -3.43 8.30
N ASP A 151 -8.69 -3.33 7.38
CA ASP A 151 -8.07 -4.49 6.74
C ASP A 151 -7.36 -5.38 7.77
N GLN A 152 -6.64 -4.80 8.73
CA GLN A 152 -6.04 -5.54 9.84
C GLN A 152 -7.09 -6.31 10.66
N LEU A 153 -8.20 -5.65 11.05
CA LEU A 153 -9.28 -6.29 11.80
C LEU A 153 -9.96 -7.42 11.01
N ASN A 154 -10.17 -7.21 9.71
CA ASN A 154 -10.76 -8.22 8.83
C ASN A 154 -9.84 -9.44 8.70
N LEU A 155 -8.53 -9.22 8.57
CA LEU A 155 -7.53 -10.27 8.49
C LEU A 155 -7.44 -11.08 9.79
N GLU A 156 -7.41 -10.40 10.95
CA GLU A 156 -7.44 -11.08 12.25
C GLU A 156 -8.71 -11.94 12.42
N GLU A 157 -9.86 -11.46 11.92
CA GLU A 157 -11.11 -12.21 11.94
C GLU A 157 -11.03 -13.46 11.03
N GLN A 158 -10.38 -13.40 9.86
CA GLN A 158 -10.19 -14.59 9.02
C GLN A 158 -9.26 -15.60 9.68
N PHE A 159 -8.12 -15.16 10.22
CA PHE A 159 -7.18 -16.03 10.93
C PHE A 159 -7.83 -16.73 12.12
N SER A 160 -8.58 -15.98 12.94
CA SER A 160 -9.33 -16.55 14.07
C SER A 160 -10.31 -17.62 13.61
N ARG A 161 -11.01 -17.41 12.49
CA ARG A 161 -11.90 -18.43 11.93
C ARG A 161 -11.12 -19.66 11.46
N ILE A 162 -10.04 -19.50 10.69
CA ILE A 162 -9.25 -20.64 10.20
C ILE A 162 -8.77 -21.52 11.37
N TRP A 163 -8.25 -20.91 12.45
CA TRP A 163 -7.83 -21.67 13.64
C TRP A 163 -8.98 -22.44 14.30
N LYS A 164 -10.19 -21.85 14.36
CA LYS A 164 -11.38 -22.55 14.86
C LYS A 164 -11.79 -23.70 13.97
N GLU A 165 -11.63 -23.55 12.65
CA GLU A 165 -11.94 -24.60 11.70
C GLU A 165 -10.99 -25.78 11.82
N TYR A 166 -9.69 -25.52 11.99
CA TYR A 166 -8.73 -26.58 12.29
C TYR A 166 -9.03 -27.27 13.62
N ALA A 167 -9.34 -26.50 14.67
CA ALA A 167 -9.75 -27.06 15.95
C ALA A 167 -11.01 -27.93 15.84
N ARG A 168 -12.02 -27.46 15.08
CA ARG A 168 -13.28 -28.17 14.85
C ARG A 168 -13.07 -29.46 14.07
N TYR A 169 -12.19 -29.45 13.07
CA TYR A 169 -11.83 -30.65 12.33
C TYR A 169 -11.13 -31.67 13.25
N LEU A 170 -10.08 -31.26 13.96
CA LEU A 170 -9.31 -32.16 14.83
C LEU A 170 -10.13 -32.74 15.99
N ARG A 171 -11.10 -31.99 16.50
CA ARG A 171 -11.98 -32.44 17.60
C ARG A 171 -13.11 -33.35 17.11
N ASP A 172 -13.83 -32.91 16.09
CA ASP A 172 -15.14 -33.49 15.70
C ASP A 172 -15.15 -34.14 14.32
N HIS A 173 -14.06 -34.02 13.54
CA HIS A 173 -13.92 -34.52 12.16
C HIS A 173 -15.02 -34.01 11.22
N ARG A 174 -15.46 -32.77 11.46
CA ARG A 174 -16.45 -32.07 10.64
C ARG A 174 -15.80 -31.58 9.35
N VAL A 175 -16.37 -31.96 8.20
CA VAL A 175 -15.82 -31.65 6.85
C VAL A 175 -16.69 -30.64 6.09
N ASP A 176 -17.51 -29.85 6.80
CA ASP A 176 -18.43 -28.86 6.22
C ASP A 176 -17.77 -27.52 5.90
N TRP A 177 -16.45 -27.39 6.10
CA TRP A 177 -15.73 -26.15 5.86
C TRP A 177 -15.31 -26.00 4.39
N ASP A 178 -15.65 -24.87 3.80
CA ASP A 178 -15.42 -24.55 2.38
C ASP A 178 -14.14 -23.73 2.11
N GLY A 179 -13.33 -23.45 3.14
CA GLY A 179 -12.02 -22.82 2.97
C GLY A 179 -12.03 -21.35 2.54
N ARG A 180 -13.19 -20.69 2.42
CA ARG A 180 -13.27 -19.30 1.89
C ARG A 180 -12.45 -18.29 2.70
N GLU A 181 -12.25 -18.54 3.99
CA GLU A 181 -11.44 -17.71 4.87
C GLU A 181 -9.97 -17.64 4.41
N ILE A 182 -9.42 -18.73 3.86
CA ILE A 182 -8.04 -18.79 3.34
C ILE A 182 -7.90 -17.83 2.17
N THR A 183 -8.78 -17.93 1.16
CA THR A 183 -8.77 -17.05 -0.02
C THR A 183 -8.96 -15.58 0.38
N ARG A 184 -9.85 -15.30 1.33
CA ARG A 184 -10.07 -13.93 1.84
C ARG A 184 -8.87 -13.39 2.58
N ALA A 185 -8.21 -14.20 3.41
CA ALA A 185 -7.01 -13.82 4.14
C ALA A 185 -5.86 -13.48 3.17
N SER A 186 -5.62 -14.34 2.17
CA SER A 186 -4.61 -14.11 1.13
C SER A 186 -4.81 -12.76 0.42
N LYS A 187 -6.04 -12.48 -0.03
CA LYS A 187 -6.38 -11.21 -0.67
C LYS A 187 -6.19 -9.99 0.26
N LEU A 188 -6.62 -10.09 1.52
CA LEU A 188 -6.44 -9.02 2.50
C LEU A 188 -4.96 -8.72 2.79
N ILE A 189 -4.10 -9.74 2.75
CA ILE A 189 -2.65 -9.57 2.91
C ILE A 189 -2.06 -8.84 1.70
N GLU A 190 -2.39 -9.25 0.47
CA GLU A 190 -1.90 -8.62 -0.75
C GLU A 190 -2.37 -7.16 -0.89
N ASP A 191 -3.68 -6.93 -0.70
CA ASP A 191 -4.28 -5.59 -0.73
C ASP A 191 -3.70 -4.72 0.39
N GLY A 192 -3.56 -5.27 1.60
CA GLY A 192 -3.01 -4.59 2.76
C GLY A 192 -1.54 -4.15 2.56
N LYS A 193 -0.69 -5.03 2.03
CA LYS A 193 0.71 -4.70 1.66
C LYS A 193 0.75 -3.58 0.63
N SER A 194 -0.05 -3.70 -0.42
CA SER A 194 -0.10 -2.72 -1.51
C SER A 194 -0.59 -1.34 -1.04
N LYS A 195 -1.62 -1.30 -0.18
CA LYS A 195 -2.10 -0.06 0.44
C LYS A 195 -1.07 0.53 1.40
N ALA A 196 -0.41 -0.30 2.22
CA ALA A 196 0.62 0.16 3.16
C ALA A 196 1.81 0.82 2.44
N LEU A 197 2.30 0.22 1.34
CA LEU A 197 3.34 0.80 0.50
C LEU A 197 2.95 2.18 -0.04
N ARG A 198 1.71 2.33 -0.52
CA ARG A 198 1.19 3.63 -0.98
C ARG A 198 1.08 4.64 0.17
N SER A 199 0.75 4.19 1.39
CA SER A 199 0.69 5.07 2.58
C SER A 199 2.06 5.62 2.97
N MET A 200 3.09 4.79 2.85
CA MET A 200 4.48 5.17 3.15
C MET A 200 4.94 6.33 2.25
N ASP A 201 4.60 6.30 0.96
CA ASP A 201 4.90 7.40 0.03
C ASP A 201 4.17 8.73 0.35
N ASN A 202 3.14 8.68 1.21
CA ASN A 202 2.33 9.84 1.60
C ASN A 202 2.73 10.45 2.95
N HIS A 203 3.49 9.73 3.77
CA HIS A 203 4.01 10.21 5.06
C HIS A 203 5.46 10.68 4.90
N PHE A 204 5.64 11.96 4.53
CA PHE A 204 6.96 12.55 4.29
C PHE A 204 7.83 12.67 5.56
N LEU A 205 7.22 12.97 6.72
CA LEU A 205 7.94 13.20 7.98
C LEU A 205 8.06 11.97 8.89
N ARG A 206 7.21 10.96 8.71
CA ARG A 206 7.15 9.78 9.57
C ARG A 206 7.45 8.56 8.69
N HIS A 207 8.65 8.00 8.80
CA HIS A 207 8.99 6.69 8.22
C HIS A 207 8.20 5.61 8.97
N ASP A 208 6.89 5.57 8.77
CA ASP A 208 5.99 4.67 9.47
C ASP A 208 5.70 3.44 8.61
N ASN A 209 6.54 2.42 8.78
CA ASN A 209 6.45 1.17 8.05
C ASN A 209 5.62 0.13 8.82
N TYR A 210 4.89 0.53 9.88
CA TYR A 210 4.19 -0.41 10.76
C TYR A 210 3.22 -1.31 10.00
N PHE A 211 2.35 -0.74 9.18
CA PHE A 211 1.35 -1.53 8.46
C PHE A 211 2.00 -2.49 7.46
N TYR A 212 3.05 -2.05 6.78
CA TYR A 212 3.79 -2.89 5.84
C TYR A 212 4.36 -4.11 6.56
N HIS A 213 5.13 -3.90 7.64
CA HIS A 213 5.70 -5.00 8.42
C HIS A 213 4.64 -5.87 9.10
N TYR A 214 3.49 -5.30 9.47
CA TYR A 214 2.37 -6.09 9.99
C TYR A 214 1.83 -7.07 8.93
N PHE A 215 1.51 -6.58 7.73
CA PHE A 215 0.98 -7.45 6.66
C PHE A 215 2.05 -8.40 6.11
N GLU A 216 3.33 -8.01 6.13
CA GLU A 216 4.47 -8.89 5.87
C GLU A 216 4.52 -10.05 6.85
N MET A 217 4.54 -9.76 8.15
CA MET A 217 4.51 -10.75 9.23
C MET A 217 3.30 -11.67 9.11
N ARG A 218 2.09 -11.13 8.89
CA ARG A 218 0.88 -11.94 8.69
C ARG A 218 0.95 -12.78 7.42
N GLY A 219 1.63 -12.32 6.37
CA GLY A 219 1.92 -13.13 5.19
C GLY A 219 2.77 -14.35 5.52
N SER A 220 3.83 -14.18 6.30
CA SER A 220 4.68 -15.31 6.74
C SER A 220 3.90 -16.30 7.61
N GLN A 221 3.06 -15.79 8.53
CA GLN A 221 2.16 -16.63 9.33
C GLN A 221 1.11 -17.37 8.48
N PHE A 222 0.57 -16.73 7.44
CA PHE A 222 -0.40 -17.33 6.53
C PHE A 222 0.22 -18.49 5.74
N ALA A 223 1.46 -18.34 5.28
CA ALA A 223 2.17 -19.42 4.60
C ALA A 223 2.34 -20.67 5.48
N ILE A 224 2.44 -20.50 6.81
CA ILE A 224 2.47 -21.62 7.76
C ILE A 224 1.09 -22.28 7.86
N ILE A 225 0.02 -21.48 7.99
CA ILE A 225 -1.36 -21.97 8.00
C ILE A 225 -1.63 -22.85 6.76
N GLU A 226 -1.28 -22.37 5.57
CA GLU A 226 -1.45 -23.13 4.33
C GLU A 226 -0.63 -24.42 4.31
N ARG A 227 0.59 -24.39 4.85
CA ARG A 227 1.49 -25.55 4.86
C ARG A 227 1.03 -26.66 5.78
N ILE A 228 0.43 -26.33 6.93
CA ILE A 228 -0.06 -27.34 7.89
C ILE A 228 -1.43 -27.91 7.50
N LEU A 229 -2.21 -27.22 6.65
CA LEU A 229 -3.54 -27.64 6.20
C LEU A 229 -3.63 -29.12 5.77
N PRO A 230 -2.78 -29.64 4.86
CA PRO A 230 -2.85 -31.04 4.43
C PRO A 230 -2.57 -32.01 5.58
N PHE A 231 -1.67 -31.67 6.50
CA PHE A 231 -1.37 -32.50 7.68
C PHE A 231 -2.51 -32.49 8.69
N VAL A 232 -3.16 -31.34 8.91
CA VAL A 232 -4.36 -31.25 9.74
C VAL A 232 -5.49 -32.10 9.16
N SER A 233 -5.67 -32.04 7.83
CA SER A 233 -6.74 -32.76 7.12
C SER A 233 -6.49 -34.26 6.95
N SER A 234 -5.27 -34.75 7.21
CA SER A 234 -4.91 -36.17 7.09
C SER A 234 -4.88 -36.90 8.44
N LEU A 235 -5.10 -36.19 9.56
CA LEU A 235 -5.07 -36.79 10.88
C LEU A 235 -6.33 -37.60 11.14
N ASP A 236 -6.13 -38.86 11.53
CA ASP A 236 -7.20 -39.73 12.03
C ASP A 236 -7.66 -39.30 13.43
N LYS A 237 -8.79 -39.87 13.88
CA LYS A 237 -9.38 -39.58 15.18
C LYS A 237 -8.55 -40.15 16.32
N VAL A 238 -7.63 -39.33 16.82
CA VAL A 238 -6.75 -39.64 17.96
C VAL A 238 -6.94 -38.64 19.10
N ASP A 239 -6.62 -39.05 20.33
CA ASP A 239 -6.79 -38.20 21.52
C ASP A 239 -5.84 -37.00 21.50
N GLU A 240 -4.65 -37.15 20.92
CA GLU A 240 -3.70 -36.07 20.66
C GLU A 240 -4.30 -34.98 19.75
N GLY A 241 -5.21 -35.35 18.85
CA GLY A 241 -5.94 -34.42 18.01
C GLY A 241 -6.82 -33.46 18.82
N LYS A 242 -7.41 -33.93 19.94
CA LYS A 242 -8.19 -33.07 20.85
C LYS A 242 -7.31 -32.08 21.60
N ILE A 243 -6.10 -32.49 21.99
CA ILE A 243 -5.11 -31.60 22.63
C ILE A 243 -4.72 -30.49 21.66
N MET A 244 -4.39 -30.85 20.41
CA MET A 244 -4.09 -29.89 19.35
C MET A 244 -5.27 -28.98 19.04
N ALA A 245 -6.50 -29.50 19.03
CA ALA A 245 -7.70 -28.72 18.81
C ALA A 245 -7.87 -27.64 19.90
N ASN A 246 -7.65 -27.97 21.16
CA ASN A 246 -7.75 -27.00 22.26
C ASN A 246 -6.70 -25.90 22.14
N PHE A 247 -5.47 -26.26 21.78
CA PHE A 247 -4.40 -25.29 21.51
C PHE A 247 -4.77 -24.34 20.36
N MET A 248 -5.27 -24.87 19.25
CA MET A 248 -5.70 -24.07 18.09
C MET A 248 -6.91 -23.18 18.41
N ASP A 249 -7.85 -23.64 19.24
CA ASP A 249 -8.98 -22.84 19.71
C ASP A 249 -8.50 -21.68 20.61
N GLY A 250 -7.51 -21.94 21.47
CA GLY A 250 -6.79 -20.91 22.22
C GLY A 250 -6.12 -19.88 21.30
N LEU A 251 -5.32 -20.33 20.34
CA LEU A 251 -4.68 -19.48 19.34
C LEU A 251 -5.69 -18.61 18.59
N SER A 252 -6.87 -19.16 18.27
CA SER A 252 -7.93 -18.43 17.58
C SER A 252 -8.38 -17.16 18.33
N SER A 253 -8.35 -17.21 19.65
CA SER A 253 -8.72 -16.09 20.53
C SER A 253 -7.57 -15.12 20.74
N ALA A 254 -6.33 -15.58 20.57
CA ALA A 254 -5.10 -14.81 20.68
C ALA A 254 -4.64 -14.13 19.39
N VAL A 255 -5.40 -14.24 18.29
CA VAL A 255 -5.16 -13.44 17.07
C VAL A 255 -5.49 -11.97 17.35
N GLN A 256 -4.50 -11.27 17.90
CA GLN A 256 -4.61 -9.87 18.29
C GLN A 256 -3.31 -9.09 18.06
N PRO A 257 -3.35 -7.74 18.18
CA PRO A 257 -2.19 -6.90 17.89
C PRO A 257 -1.09 -7.01 18.95
N GLY A 258 -1.47 -7.31 20.20
CA GLY A 258 -0.51 -7.57 21.28
C GLY A 258 0.36 -8.80 21.02
N ASN A 259 1.49 -8.89 21.72
CA ASN A 259 2.33 -10.08 21.70
C ASN A 259 1.93 -11.01 22.85
N THR A 260 1.38 -12.17 22.50
CA THR A 260 1.08 -13.28 23.42
C THR A 260 1.91 -14.52 23.07
N ALA A 261 2.93 -14.37 22.22
CA ALA A 261 3.70 -15.49 21.68
C ALA A 261 4.39 -16.30 22.77
N SER A 262 4.97 -15.64 23.78
CA SER A 262 5.67 -16.31 24.89
C SER A 262 4.79 -17.33 25.60
N TYR A 263 3.55 -16.95 25.95
CA TYR A 263 2.59 -17.84 26.60
C TYR A 263 2.28 -19.08 25.75
N TYR A 264 1.99 -18.90 24.46
CA TYR A 264 1.66 -20.03 23.58
C TYR A 264 2.89 -20.87 23.20
N LEU A 265 4.10 -20.30 23.22
CA LEU A 265 5.35 -21.05 23.03
C LEU A 265 5.61 -21.99 24.21
N GLU A 266 5.34 -21.53 25.43
CA GLU A 266 5.42 -22.35 26.64
C GLU A 266 4.39 -23.49 26.60
N GLU A 267 3.13 -23.18 26.32
CA GLU A 267 2.06 -24.19 26.16
C GLU A 267 2.39 -25.22 25.07
N LEU A 268 2.95 -24.78 23.93
CA LEU A 268 3.39 -25.67 22.85
C LEU A 268 4.56 -26.58 23.27
N SER A 269 5.48 -26.07 24.11
CA SER A 269 6.59 -26.83 24.69
C SER A 269 6.08 -27.93 25.62
N GLU A 270 5.07 -27.63 26.44
CA GLU A 270 4.41 -28.62 27.32
C GLU A 270 3.73 -29.73 26.51
N ILE A 271 2.96 -29.37 25.47
CA ILE A 271 2.32 -30.35 24.58
C ILE A 271 3.38 -31.25 23.91
N ARG A 272 4.46 -30.64 23.41
CA ARG A 272 5.59 -31.38 22.82
C ARG A 272 6.26 -32.31 23.84
N GLY A 273 6.40 -31.86 25.09
CA GLY A 273 6.92 -32.65 26.20
C GLY A 273 6.05 -33.87 26.50
N ALA A 274 4.73 -33.67 26.58
CA ALA A 274 3.76 -34.75 26.80
C ALA A 274 3.83 -35.81 25.69
N PHE A 275 3.83 -35.39 24.42
CA PHE A 275 3.90 -36.33 23.28
C PHE A 275 5.20 -37.14 23.25
N LYS A 276 6.31 -36.59 23.76
CA LYS A 276 7.59 -37.32 23.86
C LYS A 276 7.60 -38.42 24.92
N GLN A 277 6.69 -38.37 25.90
CA GLN A 277 6.58 -39.39 26.96
C GLN A 277 5.71 -40.58 26.53
N HIS A 278 5.05 -40.52 25.36
CA HIS A 278 4.22 -41.62 24.87
C HIS A 278 5.10 -42.83 24.48
N PRO A 279 4.61 -44.07 24.63
CA PRO A 279 5.31 -45.28 24.15
C PRO A 279 5.67 -45.18 22.68
N LEU A 280 6.67 -45.91 22.19
CA LEU A 280 6.98 -45.93 20.74
C LEU A 280 5.75 -46.38 19.92
N PRO A 281 5.55 -45.85 18.70
CA PRO A 281 4.44 -46.27 17.86
C PRO A 281 4.56 -47.75 17.50
N GLU A 282 3.49 -48.51 17.70
CA GLU A 282 3.45 -49.95 17.42
C GLU A 282 3.10 -50.23 15.95
N THR A 283 2.45 -49.27 15.29
CA THR A 283 2.00 -49.40 13.90
C THR A 283 2.52 -48.25 13.02
N ARG A 284 2.56 -48.50 11.71
CA ARG A 284 2.91 -47.47 10.72
C ARG A 284 1.93 -46.29 10.73
N VAL A 285 0.64 -46.55 10.87
CA VAL A 285 -0.40 -45.52 10.93
C VAL A 285 -0.18 -44.62 12.15
N GLU A 286 0.14 -45.21 13.29
CA GLU A 286 0.46 -44.48 14.51
C GLU A 286 1.73 -43.64 14.36
N PHE A 287 2.76 -44.20 13.71
CA PHE A 287 3.98 -43.45 13.37
C PHE A 287 3.69 -42.25 12.47
N GLU A 288 2.93 -42.43 11.38
CA GLU A 288 2.58 -41.36 10.43
C GLU A 288 1.72 -40.26 11.10
N THR A 289 0.79 -40.65 11.96
CA THR A 289 -0.04 -39.73 12.75
C THR A 289 0.82 -38.90 13.70
N ARG A 290 1.70 -39.54 14.47
CA ARG A 290 2.61 -38.85 15.39
C ARG A 290 3.59 -37.94 14.67
N ALA A 291 4.16 -38.39 13.54
CA ALA A 291 5.04 -37.56 12.72
C ALA A 291 4.33 -36.29 12.23
N SER A 292 3.07 -36.42 11.79
CA SER A 292 2.24 -35.28 11.39
C SER A 292 1.98 -34.32 12.55
N LEU A 293 1.66 -34.83 13.74
CA LEU A 293 1.48 -34.01 14.95
C LEU A 293 2.75 -33.24 15.32
N PHE A 294 3.92 -33.89 15.32
CA PHE A 294 5.19 -33.23 15.59
C PHE A 294 5.54 -32.18 14.53
N TYR A 295 5.23 -32.45 13.26
CA TYR A 295 5.41 -31.48 12.19
C TYR A 295 4.52 -30.24 12.39
N ILE A 296 3.24 -30.43 12.70
CA ILE A 296 2.31 -29.33 13.00
C ILE A 296 2.81 -28.53 14.20
N LEU A 297 3.27 -29.18 15.28
CA LEU A 297 3.84 -28.49 16.44
C LEU A 297 5.08 -27.65 16.05
N HIS A 298 5.96 -28.17 15.19
CA HIS A 298 7.13 -27.42 14.73
C HIS A 298 6.72 -26.18 13.93
N GLU A 299 5.77 -26.31 13.02
CA GLU A 299 5.27 -25.19 12.22
C GLU A 299 4.54 -24.14 13.08
N LEU A 300 3.77 -24.57 14.09
CA LEU A 300 3.13 -23.66 15.05
C LEU A 300 4.13 -22.90 15.91
N GLU A 301 5.26 -23.51 16.26
CA GLU A 301 6.39 -22.80 16.90
C GLU A 301 6.90 -21.67 16.00
N GLN A 302 7.13 -21.95 14.71
CA GLN A 302 7.56 -20.93 13.74
C GLN A 302 6.53 -19.80 13.61
N TYR A 303 5.23 -20.14 13.60
CA TYR A 303 4.14 -19.16 13.55
C TYR A 303 4.19 -18.19 14.74
N LEU A 304 4.51 -18.69 15.93
CA LEU A 304 4.63 -17.88 17.15
C LEU A 304 5.94 -17.09 17.19
N LEU A 305 7.06 -17.66 16.77
CA LEU A 305 8.34 -16.95 16.68
C LEU A 305 8.28 -15.76 15.71
N ILE A 306 7.58 -15.91 14.58
CA ILE A 306 7.31 -14.80 13.65
C ILE A 306 6.56 -13.66 14.35
N LYS A 307 5.59 -13.99 15.22
CA LYS A 307 4.86 -12.99 16.01
C LYS A 307 5.74 -12.34 17.07
N ASP A 308 6.63 -13.09 17.70
CA ASP A 308 7.52 -12.59 18.75
C ASP A 308 8.57 -11.62 18.21
N MET A 309 9.13 -11.91 17.04
CA MET A 309 10.06 -11.02 16.34
C MET A 309 9.43 -9.70 15.88
N PHE A 310 8.11 -9.65 15.72
CA PHE A 310 7.40 -8.44 15.32
C PHE A 310 7.30 -7.45 16.48
N LYS A 311 7.92 -6.28 16.32
CA LYS A 311 7.86 -5.19 17.31
C LYS A 311 6.57 -4.37 17.12
N PRO A 312 5.58 -4.48 18.03
CA PRO A 312 4.33 -3.73 17.89
C PRO A 312 4.55 -2.25 18.23
N ASP A 313 3.91 -1.37 17.46
CA ASP A 313 3.77 0.03 17.85
C ASP A 313 2.71 0.14 18.96
N ARG A 314 3.09 0.70 20.12
CA ARG A 314 2.23 0.79 21.30
C ARG A 314 0.98 1.63 21.05
N GLN A 315 1.10 2.76 20.36
CA GLN A 315 -0.02 3.68 20.10
C GLN A 315 -1.00 3.04 19.11
N ARG A 316 -0.49 2.51 18.00
CA ARG A 316 -1.31 1.83 16.99
C ARG A 316 -1.98 0.57 17.54
N THR A 317 -1.31 -0.15 18.44
CA THR A 317 -1.88 -1.29 19.17
C THR A 317 -3.07 -0.87 20.03
N LEU A 318 -2.97 0.26 20.76
CA LEU A 318 -4.06 0.77 21.58
C LEU A 318 -5.25 1.22 20.71
N ASP A 319 -4.99 1.91 19.60
CA ASP A 319 -6.02 2.35 18.67
C ASP A 319 -6.76 1.16 18.05
N LEU A 320 -6.02 0.13 17.62
CA LEU A 320 -6.61 -1.09 17.07
C LEU A 320 -7.43 -1.84 18.13
N LYS A 321 -6.97 -1.92 19.39
CA LYS A 321 -7.76 -2.50 20.49
C LYS A 321 -9.06 -1.74 20.73
N ARG A 322 -9.03 -0.40 20.73
CA ARG A 322 -10.23 0.46 20.85
C ARG A 322 -11.22 0.20 19.72
N LYS A 323 -10.73 0.16 18.47
CA LYS A 323 -11.55 -0.11 17.28
C LYS A 323 -12.16 -1.52 17.29
N LYS A 324 -11.39 -2.54 17.68
CA LYS A 324 -11.87 -3.92 17.84
C LYS A 324 -13.02 -3.98 18.84
N ARG A 325 -12.88 -3.33 20.01
CA ARG A 325 -13.95 -3.23 21.02
C ARG A 325 -15.21 -2.56 20.47
N ALA A 326 -15.08 -1.41 19.82
CA ALA A 326 -16.21 -0.71 19.21
C ALA A 326 -16.94 -1.56 18.15
N ARG A 327 -16.19 -2.27 17.30
CA ARG A 327 -16.77 -3.19 16.30
C ARG A 327 -17.53 -4.35 16.95
N THR A 328 -16.99 -4.93 18.03
CA THR A 328 -17.67 -6.01 18.77
C THR A 328 -18.96 -5.52 19.42
N LEU A 329 -18.98 -4.32 20.01
CA LEU A 329 -20.18 -3.72 20.59
C LEU A 329 -21.27 -3.51 19.53
N ARG A 330 -20.92 -2.90 18.39
CA ARG A 330 -21.85 -2.72 17.26
C ARG A 330 -22.41 -4.04 16.72
N LYS A 331 -21.59 -5.11 16.66
CA LYS A 331 -22.05 -6.44 16.25
C LYS A 331 -23.05 -7.04 17.26
N ARG A 332 -22.90 -6.76 18.56
CA ARG A 332 -23.84 -7.21 19.60
C ARG A 332 -25.16 -6.45 19.54
N GLU A 333 -25.11 -5.14 19.39
CA GLU A 333 -26.30 -4.29 19.23
C GLU A 333 -27.16 -4.73 18.04
N LYS A 334 -26.53 -5.00 16.89
CA LYS A 334 -27.22 -5.50 15.69
C LYS A 334 -27.77 -6.92 15.79
N ARG A 335 -27.34 -7.72 16.78
CA ARG A 335 -27.89 -9.06 17.04
C ARG A 335 -29.06 -9.04 18.02
N ASN A 336 -29.20 -7.95 18.78
CA ASN A 336 -30.24 -7.75 19.77
C ASN A 336 -31.41 -6.90 19.21
N GLN A 337 -31.30 -6.45 17.97
CA GLN A 337 -32.37 -5.90 17.13
C GLN A 337 -32.78 -6.99 16.14
#